data_AF-A0A842T659-F1
#
_entry.id   AF-A0A842T659-F1
#
_cell.length_a   1.000
_cell.length_b   1.000
_cell.length_c   1.000
_cell.angle_alpha   90.00
_cell.angle_beta   90.00
_cell.angle_gamma   90.00
#
_symmetry.space_group_name_H-M   'P 1'
#
loop_
_entity.id
_entity.type
_entity.pdbx_description
1 polymer ?
#
loop_
_entity_poly.entity_id
_entity_poly.type
_entity_poly.pdbx_seq_one_letter_code
_entity_poly.pdbx_strand_id
1 'polypeptide(L)'
;MPLEEEHILKFLSNPVNERFNSELLNLLINRIDDLCFKECQVDRIACTLTPMCSRRFLLKLRIKNSLGMEDLPKFCYSVHKGIVEREFRGKTVVYKPSDSYLFLIDFLDIFFHGDYRKLNKFVSFKKWDEAFKIFDERIKRGEDFHYHKTDNYLIIKYEDRLHIVFLEEGYVLCNANRENIINLELIKGLLELYSNVKFPEININLLKDQYVKVKLKIPFDIASNVPEEASKVEGENHESPDFYFWNRFPEDLLRLSEFCEKINLDMNRINDLVLTMHIDTETKNYPEESDKNMPLRYRDLQEIIEFIDFIYNQFYVIWI
;
A
#
# COMPACT_ATOMS: atom_id res chain seq x y z
N MET A 1 -9.95 -4.81 40.78
CA MET A 1 -9.86 -5.24 39.37
C MET A 1 -8.56 -4.73 38.80
N PRO A 2 -7.87 -5.49 37.93
CA PRO A 2 -6.73 -4.98 37.18
C PRO A 2 -7.16 -3.82 36.25
N LEU A 3 -6.20 -2.99 35.83
CA LEU A 3 -6.44 -1.96 34.83
C LEU A 3 -6.74 -2.59 33.46
N GLU A 4 -7.62 -1.93 32.69
CA GLU A 4 -7.99 -2.33 31.32
C GLU A 4 -7.79 -1.15 30.37
N GLU A 5 -7.76 -1.41 29.06
CA GLU A 5 -7.51 -0.39 28.03
C GLU A 5 -8.50 0.78 28.12
N GLU A 6 -9.80 0.48 28.31
CA GLU A 6 -10.85 1.50 28.42
C GLU A 6 -10.65 2.45 29.60
N HIS A 7 -10.09 1.97 30.71
CA HIS A 7 -9.80 2.80 31.88
C HIS A 7 -8.72 3.84 31.56
N ILE A 8 -7.68 3.44 30.81
CA ILE A 8 -6.58 4.33 30.40
C ILE A 8 -7.10 5.36 29.38
N LEU A 9 -7.85 4.92 28.38
CA LEU A 9 -8.42 5.81 27.36
C LEU A 9 -9.37 6.84 27.96
N LYS A 10 -10.23 6.43 28.90
CA LYS A 10 -11.12 7.34 29.64
C LYS A 10 -10.36 8.32 30.53
N PHE A 11 -9.24 7.90 31.13
CA PHE A 11 -8.40 8.78 31.92
C PHE A 11 -7.72 9.85 31.05
N LEU A 12 -7.13 9.44 29.92
CA LEU A 12 -6.39 10.32 29.00
C LEU A 12 -7.31 11.33 28.29
N SER A 13 -8.55 10.94 27.97
CA SER A 13 -9.52 11.82 27.31
C SER A 13 -10.14 12.88 28.23
N ASN A 14 -9.91 12.81 29.54
CA ASN A 14 -10.42 13.80 30.49
C ASN A 14 -9.46 15.01 30.59
N PRO A 15 -9.89 16.22 30.18
CA PRO A 15 -9.02 17.40 30.16
C PRO A 15 -8.55 17.83 31.55
N VAL A 16 -9.24 17.46 32.62
CA VAL A 16 -8.83 17.77 34.01
C VAL A 16 -7.55 17.01 34.41
N ASN A 17 -7.23 15.92 33.71
CA ASN A 17 -6.10 15.05 34.03
C ASN A 17 -4.80 15.41 33.29
N GLU A 18 -4.75 16.52 32.55
CA GLU A 18 -3.63 16.84 31.64
C GLU A 18 -2.24 16.69 32.31
N ARG A 19 -2.09 17.16 33.55
CA ARG A 19 -0.84 17.00 34.31
C ARG A 19 -0.48 15.54 34.60
N PHE A 20 -1.46 14.71 34.93
CA PHE A 20 -1.27 13.29 35.21
C PHE A 20 -1.12 12.46 33.92
N ASN A 21 -1.65 12.93 32.80
CA ASN A 21 -1.46 12.31 31.48
C ASN A 21 0.04 12.28 31.13
N SER A 22 0.77 13.37 31.36
CA SER A 22 2.22 13.39 31.14
C SER A 22 2.96 12.39 32.02
N GLU A 23 2.58 12.25 33.29
CA GLU A 23 3.19 11.28 34.21
C GLU A 23 2.95 9.83 33.75
N LEU A 24 1.71 9.51 33.37
CA LEU A 24 1.35 8.19 32.85
C LEU A 24 2.09 7.86 31.55
N LEU A 25 2.18 8.83 30.63
CA LEU A 25 2.93 8.67 29.38
C LEU A 25 4.42 8.46 29.65
N ASN A 26 5.01 9.16 30.62
CA ASN A 26 6.41 8.94 31.01
C ASN A 26 6.64 7.54 31.58
N LEU A 27 5.71 7.01 32.39
CA LEU A 27 5.78 5.63 32.87
C LEU A 27 5.73 4.63 31.70
N LEU A 28 4.85 4.86 30.73
CA LEU A 28 4.74 4.02 29.53
C LEU A 28 6.02 4.09 28.68
N ILE A 29 6.54 5.29 28.41
CA ILE A 29 7.77 5.51 27.65
C ILE A 29 8.94 4.77 28.33
N ASN A 30 9.13 4.96 29.64
CA ASN A 30 10.18 4.28 30.40
C ASN A 30 10.08 2.76 30.29
N ARG A 31 8.86 2.20 30.43
CA ARG A 31 8.65 0.75 30.28
C ARG A 31 8.96 0.26 28.87
N ILE A 32 8.54 1.01 27.84
CA ILE A 32 8.81 0.68 26.43
C ILE A 32 10.32 0.73 26.15
N ASP A 33 11.03 1.71 26.69
CA ASP A 33 12.47 1.84 26.52
C ASP A 33 13.23 0.73 27.26
N ASP A 34 12.82 0.39 28.48
CA ASP A 34 13.38 -0.76 29.19
C ASP A 34 13.19 -2.07 28.40
N LEU A 35 11.98 -2.29 27.89
CA LEU A 35 11.65 -3.45 27.06
C LEU A 35 12.53 -3.51 25.80
N CYS A 36 12.70 -2.38 25.10
CA CYS A 36 13.45 -2.33 23.84
C CYS A 36 14.96 -2.39 24.05
N PHE A 37 15.49 -1.58 24.98
CA PHE A 37 16.91 -1.32 25.11
C PHE A 37 17.61 -2.18 26.16
N LYS A 38 16.93 -2.56 27.24
CA LYS A 38 17.52 -3.29 28.37
C LYS A 38 17.14 -4.77 28.39
N GLU A 39 15.98 -5.12 27.85
CA GLU A 39 15.49 -6.51 27.82
C GLU A 39 15.68 -7.12 26.42
N CYS A 40 14.93 -6.65 25.43
CA CYS A 40 14.83 -7.31 24.13
C CYS A 40 16.15 -7.29 23.36
N GLN A 41 16.79 -6.14 23.12
CA GLN A 41 17.98 -6.10 22.28
C GLN A 41 19.24 -6.73 22.92
N VAL A 42 19.24 -6.87 24.25
CA VAL A 42 20.36 -7.43 25.02
C VAL A 42 20.41 -8.95 24.80
N ASP A 43 19.27 -9.63 24.83
CA ASP A 43 19.16 -11.01 24.39
C ASP A 43 19.07 -11.10 22.87
N ARG A 44 20.22 -11.24 22.22
CA ARG A 44 20.32 -11.29 20.76
C ARG A 44 19.56 -12.47 20.13
N ILE A 45 19.44 -13.58 20.83
CA ILE A 45 18.73 -14.77 20.32
C ILE A 45 17.24 -14.49 20.34
N ALA A 46 16.71 -14.07 21.49
CA ALA A 46 15.30 -13.72 21.62
C ALA A 46 14.93 -12.58 20.66
N CYS A 47 15.73 -11.51 20.59
CA CYS A 47 15.48 -10.40 19.66
C CYS A 47 15.42 -10.84 18.20
N THR A 48 16.17 -11.89 17.82
CA THR A 48 16.20 -12.37 16.43
C THR A 48 15.00 -13.26 16.12
N LEU A 49 14.71 -14.23 16.99
CA LEU A 49 13.71 -15.28 16.75
C LEU A 49 12.31 -14.92 17.24
N THR A 50 12.23 -14.28 18.41
CA THR A 50 11.00 -14.01 19.15
C THR A 50 11.07 -12.63 19.81
N PRO A 51 11.06 -11.53 19.03
CA PRO A 51 11.15 -10.19 19.59
C PRO A 51 9.99 -9.93 20.57
N MET A 52 10.28 -9.21 21.66
CA MET A 52 9.29 -8.93 22.71
C MET A 52 8.16 -7.97 22.29
N CYS A 53 8.17 -7.49 21.06
CA CYS A 53 7.08 -6.75 20.45
C CYS A 53 6.66 -7.41 19.15
N SER A 54 5.34 -7.57 18.97
CA SER A 54 4.77 -8.20 17.78
C SER A 54 5.18 -7.43 16.52
N ARG A 55 5.67 -8.15 15.52
CA ARG A 55 6.10 -7.58 14.22
C ARG A 55 7.03 -6.36 14.33
N ARG A 56 7.74 -6.20 15.46
CA ARG A 56 8.59 -5.04 15.75
C ARG A 56 7.86 -3.70 15.61
N PHE A 57 6.58 -3.61 15.97
CA PHE A 57 5.80 -2.37 15.82
C PHE A 57 6.43 -1.16 16.55
N LEU A 58 7.22 -1.40 17.60
CA LEU A 58 7.94 -0.35 18.33
C LEU A 58 9.10 0.28 17.53
N LEU A 59 9.64 -0.40 16.51
CA LEU A 59 10.55 0.22 15.53
C LEU A 59 9.76 1.12 14.58
N LYS A 60 8.62 0.63 14.06
CA LYS A 60 7.70 1.41 13.23
C LYS A 60 7.27 2.68 13.94
N LEU A 61 6.89 2.59 15.22
CA LEU A 61 6.52 3.74 16.04
C LEU A 61 7.62 4.81 16.02
N ARG A 62 8.87 4.41 16.22
CA ARG A 62 10.01 5.34 16.25
C ARG A 62 10.29 5.96 14.89
N ILE A 63 10.36 5.14 13.83
CA ILE A 63 10.65 5.60 12.47
C ILE A 63 9.58 6.56 11.96
N LYS A 64 8.29 6.24 12.16
CA LYS A 64 7.17 7.11 11.74
C LYS A 64 7.11 8.44 12.47
N ASN A 65 7.70 8.54 13.66
CA ASN A 65 7.77 9.78 14.44
C ASN A 65 9.14 10.46 14.31
N SER A 66 9.86 10.21 13.20
CA SER A 66 11.10 10.88 12.84
C SER A 66 12.23 10.75 13.86
N LEU A 67 12.21 9.72 14.71
CA LEU A 67 13.33 9.43 15.61
C LEU A 67 14.54 8.93 14.81
N GLY A 68 15.74 9.34 15.22
CA GLY A 68 16.99 9.03 14.52
C GLY A 68 17.44 7.59 14.71
N MET A 69 18.49 7.19 13.97
CA MET A 69 19.12 5.86 14.13
C MET A 69 19.67 5.64 15.54
N GLU A 70 20.10 6.71 16.19
CA GLU A 70 20.60 6.77 17.56
C GLU A 70 19.55 6.43 18.60
N ASP A 71 18.28 6.73 18.31
CA ASP A 71 17.13 6.53 19.21
C ASP A 71 16.45 5.17 19.01
N LEU A 72 17.01 4.32 18.16
CA LEU A 72 16.52 2.98 17.89
C LEU A 72 17.37 1.93 18.62
N PRO A 73 16.77 0.81 19.09
CA PRO A 73 17.53 -0.33 19.59
C PRO A 73 18.35 -0.94 18.45
N LYS A 74 19.63 -0.56 18.35
CA LYS A 74 20.52 -0.80 17.19
C LYS A 74 20.54 -2.25 16.73
N PHE A 75 20.63 -3.20 17.67
CA PHE A 75 20.63 -4.62 17.32
C PHE A 75 19.27 -5.04 16.73
N CYS A 76 18.17 -4.64 17.36
CA CYS A 76 16.81 -4.93 16.88
C CYS A 76 16.56 -4.35 15.49
N TYR A 77 16.98 -3.12 15.22
CA TYR A 77 16.88 -2.52 13.88
C TYR A 77 17.79 -3.23 12.86
N SER A 78 19.02 -3.60 13.23
CA SER A 78 19.93 -4.32 12.33
C SER A 78 19.38 -5.68 11.90
N VAL A 79 18.72 -6.40 12.81
CA VAL A 79 18.04 -7.66 12.49
C VAL A 79 16.85 -7.39 11.57
N HIS A 80 16.06 -6.33 11.84
CA HIS A 80 14.95 -5.95 10.97
C HIS A 80 15.42 -5.65 9.54
N LYS A 81 16.45 -4.80 9.40
CA LYS A 81 17.11 -4.49 8.12
C LYS A 81 17.59 -5.77 7.43
N GLY A 82 18.27 -6.65 8.17
CA GLY A 82 18.81 -7.90 7.63
C GLY A 82 17.73 -8.87 7.15
N ILE A 83 16.56 -8.91 7.79
CA ILE A 83 15.42 -9.71 7.31
C ILE A 83 14.89 -9.17 5.99
N VAL A 84 14.71 -7.85 5.88
CA VAL A 84 14.27 -7.20 4.63
C VAL A 84 15.29 -7.43 3.50
N GLU A 85 16.58 -7.27 3.77
CA GLU A 85 17.66 -7.50 2.80
C GLU A 85 17.72 -8.96 2.33
N ARG A 86 17.58 -9.92 3.25
CA ARG A 86 17.60 -11.36 2.91
C ARG A 86 16.40 -11.74 2.06
N GLU A 87 15.21 -11.27 2.41
CA GLU A 87 14.01 -11.50 1.63
C GLU A 87 14.12 -10.89 0.22
N PHE A 88 14.66 -9.68 0.12
CA PHE A 88 14.93 -9.03 -1.17
C PHE A 88 15.85 -9.88 -2.05
N ARG A 89 16.88 -10.48 -1.46
CA ARG A 89 17.83 -11.38 -2.14
C ARG A 89 17.32 -12.81 -2.34
N GLY A 90 16.04 -13.08 -2.10
CA GLY A 90 15.44 -14.42 -2.25
C GLY A 90 15.97 -15.47 -1.27
N LYS A 91 16.56 -15.04 -0.14
CA LYS A 91 17.10 -15.94 0.88
C LYS A 91 16.05 -16.28 1.92
N THR A 92 16.16 -17.44 2.54
CA THR A 92 15.29 -17.85 3.64
C THR A 92 15.34 -16.83 4.79
N VAL A 93 14.16 -16.45 5.26
CA VAL A 93 13.92 -15.55 6.39
C VAL A 93 13.08 -16.22 7.46
N VAL A 94 13.20 -15.76 8.70
CA VAL A 94 12.45 -16.29 9.85
C VAL A 94 10.95 -16.00 9.70
N TYR A 95 10.62 -14.86 9.10
CA TYR A 95 9.26 -14.46 8.74
C TYR A 95 9.32 -13.59 7.49
N LYS A 96 8.24 -13.62 6.67
CA LYS A 96 8.12 -12.73 5.51
C LYS A 96 7.90 -11.28 5.97
N PRO A 97 8.83 -10.34 5.70
CA PRO A 97 8.59 -8.94 6.00
C PRO A 97 7.43 -8.42 5.15
N SER A 98 6.40 -7.90 5.81
CA SER A 98 5.31 -7.11 5.22
C SER A 98 5.22 -5.82 6.01
N ASP A 99 4.89 -4.73 5.34
CA ASP A 99 4.69 -3.42 5.97
C ASP A 99 5.89 -2.96 6.84
N SER A 100 7.10 -3.19 6.33
CA SER A 100 8.34 -3.01 7.10
C SER A 100 8.94 -1.62 6.86
N TYR A 101 9.21 -0.88 7.94
CA TYR A 101 9.74 0.49 7.84
C TYR A 101 11.26 0.51 7.96
N LEU A 102 11.93 1.13 7.01
CA LEU A 102 13.37 1.37 7.01
C LEU A 102 13.67 2.84 6.76
N PHE A 103 14.83 3.33 7.22
CA PHE A 103 15.32 4.62 6.74
C PHE A 103 15.62 4.55 5.24
N LEU A 104 15.43 5.68 4.55
CA LEU A 104 15.66 5.80 3.11
C LEU A 104 17.06 5.34 2.71
N ILE A 105 18.09 5.76 3.44
CA ILE A 105 19.47 5.38 3.13
C ILE A 105 19.70 3.87 3.21
N ASP A 106 19.06 3.18 4.17
CA ASP A 106 19.17 1.73 4.32
C ASP A 106 18.40 0.99 3.24
N PHE A 107 17.22 1.49 2.86
CA PHE A 107 16.47 0.97 1.73
C PHE A 107 17.29 1.09 0.43
N LEU A 108 17.88 2.27 0.17
CA LEU A 108 18.71 2.47 -1.02
C LEU A 108 19.95 1.56 -1.02
N ASP A 109 20.58 1.33 0.12
CA ASP A 109 21.72 0.41 0.26
C ASP A 109 21.33 -1.05 -0.08
N ILE A 110 20.15 -1.48 0.34
CA ILE A 110 19.61 -2.80 0.03
C ILE A 110 19.25 -2.93 -1.46
N PHE A 111 18.48 -1.98 -1.99
CA PHE A 111 17.86 -2.10 -3.32
C PHE A 111 18.77 -1.63 -4.45
N PHE A 112 19.62 -0.63 -4.22
CA PHE A 112 20.49 -0.01 -5.21
C PHE A 112 21.95 -0.08 -4.75
N HIS A 113 22.35 -1.28 -4.34
CA HIS A 113 23.70 -1.52 -3.85
C HIS A 113 24.75 -1.05 -4.88
N GLY A 114 25.75 -0.31 -4.41
CA GLY A 114 26.76 0.36 -5.26
C GLY A 114 26.44 1.83 -5.58
N ASP A 115 25.18 2.17 -5.87
CA ASP A 115 24.78 3.56 -6.20
C ASP A 115 24.03 4.28 -5.08
N TYR A 116 23.70 3.59 -3.98
CA TYR A 116 22.90 4.14 -2.87
C TYR A 116 23.41 5.49 -2.33
N ARG A 117 24.72 5.70 -2.24
CA ARG A 117 25.28 6.99 -1.75
C ARG A 117 24.97 8.14 -2.70
N LYS A 118 25.08 7.89 -4.00
CA LYS A 118 24.75 8.89 -5.03
C LYS A 118 23.24 9.12 -5.06
N LEU A 119 22.45 8.05 -5.04
CA LEU A 119 20.99 8.14 -4.99
C LEU A 119 20.50 8.89 -3.76
N ASN A 120 21.03 8.58 -2.57
CA ASN A 120 20.66 9.27 -1.34
C ASN A 120 20.96 10.76 -1.45
N LYS A 121 22.11 11.13 -2.02
CA LYS A 121 22.45 12.52 -2.32
C LYS A 121 21.45 13.13 -3.31
N PHE A 122 21.14 12.45 -4.40
CA PHE A 122 20.24 12.97 -5.42
C PHE A 122 18.82 13.20 -4.88
N VAL A 123 18.27 12.22 -4.15
CA VAL A 123 16.96 12.33 -3.51
C VAL A 123 16.96 13.46 -2.47
N SER A 124 17.97 13.52 -1.59
CA SER A 124 18.05 14.56 -0.54
C SER A 124 18.14 15.98 -1.11
N PHE A 125 18.83 16.15 -2.25
CA PHE A 125 18.95 17.45 -2.93
C PHE A 125 17.90 17.65 -4.03
N LYS A 126 16.85 16.81 -4.11
CA LYS A 126 15.77 16.88 -5.11
C LYS A 126 16.28 16.90 -6.57
N LYS A 127 17.41 16.24 -6.82
CA LYS A 127 18.06 16.04 -8.13
C LYS A 127 17.43 14.84 -8.85
N TRP A 128 16.16 15.00 -9.21
CA TRP A 128 15.34 13.90 -9.70
C TRP A 128 15.78 13.37 -11.06
N ASP A 129 16.22 14.23 -11.96
CA ASP A 129 16.71 13.83 -13.28
C ASP A 129 17.93 12.90 -13.17
N GLU A 130 18.84 13.15 -12.22
CA GLU A 130 19.98 12.26 -11.97
C GLU A 130 19.56 10.94 -11.30
N ALA A 131 18.57 10.96 -10.41
CA ALA A 131 18.03 9.74 -9.80
C ALA A 131 17.32 8.85 -10.82
N PHE A 132 16.50 9.45 -11.69
CA PHE A 132 15.74 8.74 -12.73
C PHE A 132 16.64 8.08 -13.76
N LYS A 133 17.80 8.65 -14.08
CA LYS A 133 18.80 7.97 -14.93
C LYS A 133 19.21 6.61 -14.36
N ILE A 134 19.45 6.53 -13.05
CA ILE A 134 19.83 5.26 -12.39
C ILE A 134 18.65 4.27 -12.40
N PHE A 135 17.43 4.78 -12.20
CA PHE A 135 16.22 3.97 -12.26
C PHE A 135 15.96 3.41 -13.65
N ASP A 136 16.03 4.25 -14.68
CA ASP A 136 15.86 3.87 -16.09
C ASP A 136 16.92 2.88 -16.56
N GLU A 137 18.15 2.96 -16.03
CA GLU A 137 19.19 1.96 -16.31
C GLU A 137 18.80 0.55 -15.84
N ARG A 138 18.08 0.42 -14.72
CA ARG A 138 17.58 -0.89 -14.26
C ARG A 138 16.48 -1.43 -15.17
N ILE A 139 15.56 -0.56 -15.57
CA ILE A 139 14.51 -0.92 -16.55
C ILE A 139 15.14 -1.39 -17.86
N LYS A 140 16.16 -0.69 -18.36
CA LYS A 140 16.89 -1.06 -19.59
C LYS A 140 17.65 -2.37 -19.47
N ARG A 141 18.00 -2.82 -18.27
CA ARG A 141 18.61 -4.15 -18.02
C ARG A 141 17.58 -5.28 -18.02
N GLY A 142 16.30 -4.97 -18.18
CA GLY A 142 15.21 -5.95 -18.20
C GLY A 142 14.74 -6.38 -16.82
N GLU A 143 15.01 -5.60 -15.77
CA GLU A 143 14.47 -5.85 -14.44
C GLU A 143 12.97 -5.47 -14.42
N ASP A 144 12.10 -6.26 -13.75
CA ASP A 144 10.70 -5.89 -13.46
C ASP A 144 10.69 -4.81 -12.36
N PHE A 145 11.10 -3.62 -12.77
CA PHE A 145 11.25 -2.45 -11.93
C PHE A 145 10.46 -1.30 -12.56
N HIS A 146 9.52 -0.76 -11.78
CA HIS A 146 8.71 0.37 -12.20
C HIS A 146 8.65 1.38 -11.06
N TYR A 147 8.58 2.66 -11.41
CA TYR A 147 8.53 3.72 -10.42
C TYR A 147 7.62 4.87 -10.86
N HIS A 148 7.09 5.58 -9.88
CA HIS A 148 6.31 6.79 -10.08
C HIS A 148 6.59 7.76 -8.95
N LYS A 149 6.83 9.03 -9.28
CA LYS A 149 7.13 10.08 -8.31
C LYS A 149 5.98 11.07 -8.26
N THR A 150 5.40 11.28 -7.08
CA THR A 150 4.47 12.37 -6.78
C THR A 150 5.22 13.51 -6.09
N ASP A 151 4.54 14.48 -5.49
CA ASP A 151 5.23 15.56 -4.79
C ASP A 151 5.92 15.06 -3.51
N ASN A 152 5.23 14.23 -2.75
CA ASN A 152 5.66 13.74 -1.43
C ASN A 152 6.14 12.29 -1.42
N TYR A 153 5.87 11.53 -2.49
CA TYR A 153 6.17 10.10 -2.52
C TYR A 153 7.00 9.69 -3.72
N LEU A 154 7.85 8.69 -3.51
CA LEU A 154 8.39 7.87 -4.59
C LEU A 154 7.88 6.45 -4.41
N ILE A 155 7.09 6.01 -5.37
CA ILE A 155 6.43 4.71 -5.40
C ILE A 155 7.27 3.81 -6.29
N ILE A 156 7.65 2.64 -5.77
CA ILE A 156 8.50 1.68 -6.48
C ILE A 156 7.81 0.33 -6.45
N LYS A 157 7.55 -0.24 -7.63
CA LYS A 157 7.22 -1.65 -7.81
C LYS A 157 8.47 -2.38 -8.28
N TYR A 158 8.85 -3.43 -7.57
CA TYR A 158 9.90 -4.35 -8.00
C TYR A 158 9.38 -5.78 -7.87
N GLU A 159 9.32 -6.52 -8.97
CA GLU A 159 8.57 -7.77 -9.05
C GLU A 159 7.13 -7.53 -8.53
N ASP A 160 6.59 -8.41 -7.70
CA ASP A 160 5.26 -8.25 -7.09
C ASP A 160 5.25 -7.37 -5.82
N ARG A 161 6.37 -6.71 -5.49
CA ARG A 161 6.54 -5.98 -4.23
C ARG A 161 6.38 -4.48 -4.45
N LEU A 162 5.55 -3.87 -3.60
CA LEU A 162 5.32 -2.43 -3.58
C LEU A 162 6.10 -1.78 -2.43
N HIS A 163 6.85 -0.71 -2.74
CA HIS A 163 7.62 0.08 -1.79
C HIS A 163 7.22 1.55 -1.90
N ILE A 164 6.95 2.19 -0.76
CA ILE A 164 6.55 3.60 -0.69
C ILE A 164 7.63 4.37 0.06
N VAL A 165 8.33 5.26 -0.65
CA VAL A 165 9.27 6.19 -0.06
C VAL A 165 8.54 7.47 0.32
N PHE A 166 8.65 7.84 1.59
CA PHE A 166 8.13 9.08 2.16
C PHE A 166 9.23 10.13 2.07
N LEU A 167 9.14 11.03 1.08
CA LEU A 167 10.25 11.89 0.66
C LEU A 167 10.64 12.93 1.70
N GLU A 168 9.66 13.49 2.40
CA GLU A 168 9.90 14.51 3.42
C GLU A 168 10.43 13.87 4.72
N GLU A 169 9.86 12.73 5.10
CA GLU A 169 10.17 12.05 6.35
C GLU A 169 11.44 11.19 6.27
N GLY A 170 11.90 10.84 5.07
CA GLY A 170 13.17 10.13 4.87
C GLY A 170 13.14 8.65 5.27
N TYR A 171 11.97 8.01 5.21
CA TYR A 171 11.81 6.58 5.44
C TYR A 171 11.04 5.89 4.30
N VAL A 172 11.04 4.56 4.31
CA VAL A 172 10.40 3.73 3.30
C VAL A 172 9.54 2.67 3.96
N LEU A 173 8.30 2.53 3.48
CA LEU A 173 7.44 1.38 3.73
C LEU A 173 7.77 0.31 2.69
N CYS A 174 8.39 -0.78 3.14
CA CYS A 174 8.77 -1.91 2.29
C CYS A 174 7.69 -2.98 2.28
N ASN A 175 7.38 -3.48 1.07
CA ASN A 175 6.36 -4.52 0.86
C ASN A 175 5.01 -4.10 1.47
N ALA A 176 4.54 -2.92 1.03
CA ALA A 176 3.31 -2.29 1.47
C ALA A 176 2.11 -3.19 1.14
N ASN A 177 1.31 -3.52 2.14
CA ASN A 177 0.20 -4.46 2.01
C ASN A 177 -0.95 -4.09 2.96
N ARG A 178 -0.76 -4.20 4.27
CA ARG A 178 -1.85 -4.02 5.25
C ARG A 178 -1.88 -2.63 5.87
N GLU A 179 -0.86 -1.81 5.65
CA GLU A 179 -0.89 -0.41 6.08
C GLU A 179 -1.99 0.37 5.37
N ASN A 180 -2.47 1.40 6.06
CA ASN A 180 -3.43 2.34 5.52
C ASN A 180 -2.75 3.29 4.53
N ILE A 181 -3.48 3.67 3.48
CA ILE A 181 -3.07 4.71 2.55
C ILE A 181 -3.48 6.06 3.16
N ILE A 182 -2.51 6.95 3.36
CA ILE A 182 -2.70 8.12 4.22
C ILE A 182 -3.31 9.34 3.52
N ASN A 183 -3.29 9.39 2.18
CA ASN A 183 -3.85 10.49 1.42
C ASN A 183 -4.19 10.11 -0.02
N LEU A 184 -4.99 10.95 -0.68
CA LEU A 184 -5.43 10.77 -2.07
C LEU A 184 -4.30 10.90 -3.09
N GLU A 185 -3.26 11.69 -2.79
CA GLU A 185 -2.07 11.81 -3.64
C GLU A 185 -1.41 10.44 -3.85
N LEU A 186 -1.28 9.67 -2.78
CA LEU A 186 -0.68 8.34 -2.83
C LEU A 186 -1.56 7.33 -3.57
N ILE A 187 -2.89 7.39 -3.39
CA ILE A 187 -3.84 6.58 -4.18
C ILE A 187 -3.67 6.88 -5.68
N LYS A 188 -3.66 8.17 -6.05
CA LYS A 188 -3.48 8.60 -7.43
C LYS A 188 -2.14 8.11 -7.99
N GLY A 189 -1.04 8.33 -7.27
CA GLY A 189 0.28 7.91 -7.71
C GLY A 189 0.40 6.39 -7.90
N LEU A 190 -0.26 5.60 -7.05
CA LEU A 190 -0.33 4.14 -7.20
C LEU A 190 -1.08 3.76 -8.47
N LEU A 191 -2.26 4.32 -8.69
CA LEU A 191 -3.04 4.05 -9.90
C LEU A 191 -2.30 4.49 -11.16
N GLU A 192 -1.60 5.63 -11.13
CA GLU A 192 -0.77 6.11 -12.25
C GLU A 192 0.44 5.18 -12.51
N LEU A 193 1.09 4.67 -11.47
CA LEU A 193 2.14 3.66 -11.62
C LEU A 193 1.61 2.44 -12.38
N TYR A 194 0.51 1.84 -11.90
CA TYR A 194 -0.03 0.63 -12.52
C TYR A 194 -0.63 0.90 -13.91
N SER A 195 -1.25 2.05 -14.13
CA SER A 195 -1.76 2.43 -15.45
C SER A 195 -0.64 2.54 -16.49
N ASN A 196 0.49 3.15 -16.14
CA ASN A 196 1.64 3.23 -17.05
C ASN A 196 2.24 1.86 -17.39
N VAL A 197 2.07 0.86 -16.53
CA VAL A 197 2.64 -0.49 -16.71
C VAL A 197 1.67 -1.43 -17.42
N LYS A 198 0.39 -1.38 -17.06
CA LYS A 198 -0.59 -2.41 -17.41
C LYS A 198 -1.72 -1.90 -18.30
N PHE A 199 -2.17 -0.66 -18.11
CA PHE A 199 -3.38 -0.14 -18.74
C PHE A 199 -3.29 1.37 -19.02
N PRO A 200 -2.48 1.80 -20.01
CA PRO A 200 -2.12 3.20 -20.22
C PRO A 200 -3.27 4.09 -20.69
N GLU A 201 -4.37 3.50 -21.15
CA GLU A 201 -5.51 4.25 -21.71
C GLU A 201 -6.55 4.66 -20.65
N ILE A 202 -6.35 4.23 -19.40
CA ILE A 202 -7.26 4.54 -18.30
C ILE A 202 -7.05 5.97 -17.82
N ASN A 203 -8.17 6.67 -17.66
CA ASN A 203 -8.16 8.05 -17.22
C ASN A 203 -8.28 8.11 -15.69
N ILE A 204 -7.26 8.68 -15.04
CA ILE A 204 -7.18 8.85 -13.58
C ILE A 204 -7.15 10.35 -13.28
N ASN A 205 -8.11 10.84 -12.47
CA ASN A 205 -8.15 12.23 -12.05
C ASN A 205 -8.40 12.36 -10.55
N LEU A 206 -7.67 13.27 -9.90
CA LEU A 206 -8.01 13.72 -8.55
C LEU A 206 -9.10 14.79 -8.64
N LEU A 207 -10.26 14.55 -8.01
CA LEU A 207 -11.37 15.49 -8.02
C LEU A 207 -11.44 16.25 -6.70
N LYS A 208 -11.03 17.53 -6.73
CA LYS A 208 -11.19 18.52 -5.65
C LYS A 208 -10.77 18.00 -4.26
N ASP A 209 -9.73 17.16 -4.19
CA ASP A 209 -9.25 16.55 -2.96
C ASP A 209 -10.30 15.73 -2.18
N GLN A 210 -11.33 15.23 -2.86
CA GLN A 210 -12.35 14.38 -2.27
C GLN A 210 -12.12 12.91 -2.58
N TYR A 211 -11.82 12.58 -3.84
CA TYR A 211 -11.61 11.21 -4.28
C TYR A 211 -10.77 11.16 -5.55
N VAL A 212 -10.15 10.01 -5.78
CA VAL A 212 -9.50 9.68 -7.05
C VAL A 212 -10.53 8.98 -7.93
N LYS A 213 -10.80 9.59 -9.09
CA LYS A 213 -11.71 9.05 -10.09
C LYS A 213 -10.93 8.24 -11.12
N VAL A 214 -11.32 6.99 -11.28
CA VAL A 214 -10.82 6.08 -12.32
C VAL A 214 -11.94 5.82 -13.31
N LYS A 215 -11.68 6.03 -14.59
CA LYS A 215 -12.65 5.80 -15.67
C LYS A 215 -12.15 4.76 -16.64
N LEU A 216 -12.87 3.65 -16.71
CA LEU A 216 -12.64 2.53 -17.61
C LEU A 216 -13.75 2.48 -18.67
N LYS A 217 -13.42 2.08 -19.89
CA LYS A 217 -14.37 1.88 -20.98
C LYS A 217 -14.28 0.42 -21.44
N ILE A 218 -15.43 -0.20 -21.66
CA ILE A 218 -15.58 -1.53 -22.23
C ILE A 218 -16.33 -1.33 -23.56
N PRO A 219 -15.69 -1.62 -24.71
CA PRO A 219 -16.29 -1.43 -26.04
C PRO A 219 -17.66 -2.09 -26.21
N PHE A 220 -18.56 -1.42 -26.96
CA PHE A 220 -19.93 -1.92 -27.18
C PHE A 220 -19.97 -3.29 -27.87
N ASP A 221 -19.09 -3.57 -28.83
CA ASP A 221 -19.03 -4.87 -29.51
C ASP A 221 -18.77 -6.03 -28.54
N ILE A 222 -18.01 -5.79 -27.47
CA ILE A 222 -17.78 -6.79 -26.42
C ILE A 222 -18.98 -6.85 -25.45
N ALA A 223 -19.53 -5.70 -25.07
CA ALA A 223 -20.70 -5.64 -24.19
C ALA A 223 -22.00 -6.16 -24.86
N SER A 224 -22.12 -6.05 -26.19
CA SER A 224 -23.31 -6.40 -26.97
C SER A 224 -23.31 -7.84 -27.49
N ASN A 225 -22.15 -8.51 -27.50
CA ASN A 225 -22.07 -9.93 -27.78
C ASN A 225 -22.64 -10.79 -26.64
N VAL A 226 -22.93 -10.20 -25.48
CA VAL A 226 -23.57 -10.84 -24.34
C VAL A 226 -25.06 -11.10 -24.64
N PRO A 227 -25.49 -12.34 -24.94
CA PRO A 227 -26.87 -12.61 -25.33
C PRO A 227 -27.82 -12.39 -24.14
N GLU A 228 -29.00 -11.82 -24.40
CA GLU A 228 -30.06 -11.60 -23.40
C GLU A 228 -30.55 -12.90 -22.72
N GLU A 229 -30.30 -14.07 -23.33
CA GLU A 229 -30.77 -15.38 -22.86
C GLU A 229 -29.66 -16.28 -22.24
N ALA A 230 -28.50 -15.73 -21.89
CA ALA A 230 -27.37 -16.53 -21.36
C ALA A 230 -27.57 -17.08 -19.92
N SER A 231 -28.73 -16.84 -19.30
CA SER A 231 -29.10 -17.39 -17.98
C SER A 231 -29.29 -18.91 -17.95
N LYS A 232 -29.04 -19.63 -19.06
CA LYS A 232 -29.19 -21.10 -19.19
C LYS A 232 -28.07 -21.78 -20.00
N VAL A 233 -26.82 -21.33 -19.92
CA VAL A 233 -25.71 -22.13 -20.48
C VAL A 233 -25.26 -23.16 -19.44
N GLU A 234 -26.01 -24.24 -19.31
CA GLU A 234 -25.51 -25.51 -18.72
C GLU A 234 -24.53 -26.12 -19.72
N GLY A 235 -23.27 -25.66 -19.71
CA GLY A 235 -22.26 -26.10 -20.67
C GLY A 235 -20.90 -25.43 -20.50
N GLU A 236 -20.16 -25.88 -19.47
CA GLU A 236 -18.70 -26.03 -19.33
C GLU A 236 -17.65 -25.04 -19.88
N ASN A 237 -17.99 -23.91 -20.50
CA ASN A 237 -17.00 -22.87 -20.84
C ASN A 237 -17.07 -21.70 -19.86
N HIS A 238 -16.50 -21.90 -18.67
CA HIS A 238 -16.31 -20.88 -17.62
C HIS A 238 -15.44 -19.67 -18.01
N GLU A 239 -15.01 -19.58 -19.27
CA GLU A 239 -14.09 -18.58 -19.80
C GLU A 239 -14.71 -17.67 -20.88
N SER A 240 -15.99 -17.83 -21.25
CA SER A 240 -16.59 -16.92 -22.24
C SER A 240 -16.85 -15.52 -21.64
N PRO A 241 -16.69 -14.44 -22.43
CA PRO A 241 -17.07 -13.07 -22.03
C PRO A 241 -18.49 -13.00 -21.45
N ASP A 242 -19.43 -13.70 -22.09
CA ASP A 242 -20.84 -13.74 -21.68
C ASP A 242 -21.03 -14.33 -20.28
N PHE A 243 -20.32 -15.44 -19.98
CA PHE A 243 -20.35 -16.06 -18.66
C PHE A 243 -19.82 -15.10 -17.60
N TYR A 244 -18.74 -14.38 -17.90
CA TYR A 244 -18.17 -13.39 -16.98
C TYR A 244 -19.16 -12.26 -16.69
N PHE A 245 -19.71 -11.61 -17.71
CA PHE A 245 -20.59 -10.44 -17.52
C PHE A 245 -21.89 -10.77 -16.77
N TRP A 246 -22.45 -11.97 -16.94
CA TRP A 246 -23.67 -12.37 -16.24
C TRP A 246 -23.44 -12.91 -14.83
N ASN A 247 -22.33 -13.61 -14.58
CA ASN A 247 -22.16 -14.35 -13.33
C ASN A 247 -21.11 -13.74 -12.40
N ARG A 248 -20.00 -13.21 -12.94
CA ARG A 248 -18.87 -12.72 -12.12
C ARG A 248 -18.81 -11.21 -12.03
N PHE A 249 -19.09 -10.49 -13.11
CA PHE A 249 -19.01 -9.02 -13.11
C PHE A 249 -19.90 -8.35 -12.05
N PRO A 250 -21.14 -8.79 -11.79
CA PRO A 250 -21.94 -8.24 -10.70
C PRO A 250 -21.34 -8.50 -9.31
N GLU A 251 -20.75 -9.68 -9.10
CA GLU A 251 -20.05 -10.03 -7.85
C GLU A 251 -18.79 -9.19 -7.65
N ASP A 252 -18.01 -9.00 -8.71
CA ASP A 252 -16.82 -8.13 -8.70
C ASP A 252 -17.21 -6.69 -8.38
N LEU A 253 -18.27 -6.15 -9.01
CA LEU A 253 -18.76 -4.80 -8.71
C LEU A 253 -19.24 -4.66 -7.27
N LEU A 254 -19.94 -5.67 -6.74
CA LEU A 254 -20.37 -5.68 -5.34
C LEU A 254 -19.16 -5.67 -4.41
N ARG A 255 -18.15 -6.49 -4.66
CA ARG A 255 -16.91 -6.50 -3.89
C ARG A 255 -16.17 -5.16 -3.97
N LEU A 256 -16.05 -4.57 -5.16
CA LEU A 256 -15.43 -3.26 -5.33
C LEU A 256 -16.18 -2.14 -4.62
N SER A 257 -17.50 -2.27 -4.44
CA SER A 257 -18.30 -1.30 -3.70
C SER A 257 -17.93 -1.21 -2.21
N GLU A 258 -17.25 -2.23 -1.67
CA GLU A 258 -16.69 -2.18 -0.32
C GLU A 258 -15.51 -1.19 -0.23
N PHE A 259 -14.74 -1.04 -1.31
CA PHE A 259 -13.53 -0.22 -1.35
C PHE A 259 -13.72 1.15 -2.02
N CYS A 260 -14.73 1.29 -2.86
CA CYS A 260 -15.02 2.53 -3.58
C CYS A 260 -16.09 3.34 -2.85
N GLU A 261 -15.89 4.65 -2.75
CA GLU A 261 -16.91 5.60 -2.27
C GLU A 261 -18.16 5.53 -3.17
N LYS A 262 -17.96 5.43 -4.48
CA LYS A 262 -19.03 5.30 -5.46
C LYS A 262 -18.56 4.57 -6.70
N ILE A 263 -19.45 3.77 -7.27
CA ILE A 263 -19.28 3.18 -8.61
C ILE A 263 -20.46 3.64 -9.47
N ASN A 264 -20.17 4.16 -10.67
CA ASN A 264 -21.19 4.50 -11.66
C ASN A 264 -20.96 3.66 -12.92
N LEU A 265 -22.05 3.17 -13.49
CA LEU A 265 -22.09 2.50 -14.78
C LEU A 265 -22.94 3.34 -15.72
N ASP A 266 -22.34 3.82 -16.79
CA ASP A 266 -23.00 4.64 -17.81
C ASP A 266 -22.76 4.03 -19.21
N MET A 267 -23.60 4.35 -20.19
CA MET A 267 -23.30 4.11 -21.60
C MET A 267 -22.88 5.42 -22.27
N ASN A 268 -21.83 5.37 -23.11
CA ASN A 268 -21.43 6.53 -23.89
C ASN A 268 -22.26 6.65 -25.20
N ARG A 269 -21.95 7.65 -26.04
CA ARG A 269 -22.69 7.89 -27.30
C ARG A 269 -22.57 6.79 -28.35
N ILE A 270 -21.57 5.92 -28.23
CA ILE A 270 -21.29 4.78 -29.10
C ILE A 270 -21.72 3.48 -28.39
N ASN A 271 -22.46 3.58 -27.28
CA ASN A 271 -22.93 2.49 -26.43
C ASN A 271 -21.82 1.70 -25.69
N ASP A 272 -20.58 2.20 -25.61
CA ASP A 272 -19.58 1.55 -24.75
C ASP A 272 -20.03 1.66 -23.28
N LEU A 273 -19.83 0.58 -22.53
CA LEU A 273 -20.03 0.57 -21.10
C LEU A 273 -18.88 1.33 -20.43
N VAL A 274 -19.22 2.35 -19.66
CA VAL A 274 -18.29 3.23 -18.96
C VAL A 274 -18.41 2.97 -17.46
N LEU A 275 -17.39 2.36 -16.90
CA LEU A 275 -17.25 2.18 -15.46
C LEU A 275 -16.47 3.34 -14.87
N THR A 276 -17.08 4.06 -13.92
CA THR A 276 -16.43 5.12 -13.17
C THR A 276 -16.37 4.75 -11.69
N MET A 277 -15.16 4.57 -11.17
CA MET A 277 -14.91 4.30 -9.75
C MET A 277 -14.40 5.57 -9.07
N HIS A 278 -14.93 5.87 -7.88
CA HIS A 278 -14.46 6.93 -7.00
C HIS A 278 -13.82 6.28 -5.77
N ILE A 279 -12.52 6.49 -5.58
CA ILE A 279 -11.72 5.84 -4.55
C ILE A 279 -11.26 6.91 -3.56
N ASP A 280 -11.50 6.69 -2.28
CA ASP A 280 -11.09 7.57 -1.18
C ASP A 280 -10.11 6.83 -0.25
N THR A 281 -9.55 7.53 0.73
CA THR A 281 -8.74 6.97 1.83
C THR A 281 -9.53 6.15 2.83
N GLU A 282 -10.86 6.14 2.72
CA GLU A 282 -11.78 5.40 3.56
C GLU A 282 -12.64 4.43 2.74
N THR A 283 -13.12 3.37 3.38
CA THR A 283 -13.91 2.27 2.82
C THR A 283 -15.27 2.21 3.53
N LYS A 284 -16.30 1.74 2.82
CA LYS A 284 -17.69 1.69 3.33
C LYS A 284 -18.04 0.39 4.05
N ASN A 285 -17.03 -0.38 4.43
CA ASN A 285 -17.21 -1.76 4.86
C ASN A 285 -17.69 -1.84 6.33
N TYR A 286 -19.01 -1.71 6.55
CA TYR A 286 -19.89 -2.48 7.45
C TYR A 286 -21.20 -1.72 7.77
N PRO A 287 -22.36 -2.39 7.79
CA PRO A 287 -23.56 -1.93 8.48
C PRO A 287 -23.62 -2.50 9.91
N GLU A 288 -24.08 -1.68 10.86
CA GLU A 288 -24.88 -2.02 12.07
C GLU A 288 -24.36 -1.64 13.48
N GLU A 289 -23.06 -1.48 13.79
CA GLU A 289 -22.67 -1.14 15.19
C GLU A 289 -21.60 -0.04 15.38
N SER A 290 -20.95 0.44 14.32
CA SER A 290 -20.06 1.60 14.45
C SER A 290 -20.08 2.49 13.20
N ASP A 291 -20.49 3.75 13.35
CA ASP A 291 -20.48 4.81 12.31
C ASP A 291 -19.06 5.20 11.81
N LYS A 292 -18.06 4.32 11.95
CA LYS A 292 -16.67 4.62 11.59
C LYS A 292 -16.30 3.92 10.30
N ASN A 293 -16.10 4.70 9.25
CA ASN A 293 -15.47 4.23 8.03
C ASN A 293 -14.09 3.63 8.34
N MET A 294 -13.75 2.54 7.66
CA MET A 294 -12.43 1.92 7.80
C MET A 294 -11.44 2.53 6.78
N PRO A 295 -10.18 2.74 7.15
CA PRO A 295 -9.19 3.26 6.21
C PRO A 295 -8.89 2.24 5.09
N LEU A 296 -8.71 2.73 3.86
CA LEU A 296 -8.29 1.95 2.70
C LEU A 296 -6.83 1.50 2.88
N ARG A 297 -6.56 0.21 2.67
CA ARG A 297 -5.21 -0.38 2.75
C ARG A 297 -4.62 -0.63 1.36
N TYR A 298 -3.30 -0.79 1.27
CA TYR A 298 -2.61 -1.08 0.00
C TYR A 298 -3.15 -2.32 -0.71
N ARG A 299 -3.42 -3.40 0.03
CA ARG A 299 -4.02 -4.63 -0.53
C ARG A 299 -5.42 -4.40 -1.07
N ASP A 300 -6.19 -3.52 -0.44
CA ASP A 300 -7.57 -3.23 -0.81
C ASP A 300 -7.56 -2.47 -2.17
N LEU A 301 -6.62 -1.53 -2.33
CA LEU A 301 -6.36 -0.87 -3.62
C LEU A 301 -5.79 -1.83 -4.67
N GLN A 302 -4.98 -2.81 -4.27
CA GLN A 302 -4.46 -3.84 -5.18
C GLN A 302 -5.59 -4.66 -5.80
N GLU A 303 -6.64 -5.00 -5.05
CA GLU A 303 -7.81 -5.69 -5.60
C GLU A 303 -8.52 -4.86 -6.68
N ILE A 304 -8.63 -3.53 -6.48
CA ILE A 304 -9.17 -2.62 -7.49
C ILE A 304 -8.29 -2.63 -8.75
N ILE A 305 -6.96 -2.58 -8.58
CA ILE A 305 -6.00 -2.60 -9.69
C ILE A 305 -6.05 -3.93 -10.45
N GLU A 306 -6.15 -5.05 -9.76
CA GLU A 306 -6.25 -6.38 -10.36
C GLU A 306 -7.54 -6.54 -11.17
N PHE A 307 -8.66 -6.02 -10.65
CA PHE A 307 -9.91 -5.97 -11.39
C PHE A 307 -9.77 -5.12 -12.66
N ILE A 308 -9.17 -3.93 -12.56
CA ILE A 308 -8.95 -3.04 -13.70
C ILE A 308 -8.10 -3.74 -14.77
N ASP A 309 -7.00 -4.35 -14.34
CA ASP A 309 -6.07 -5.10 -15.20
C ASP A 309 -6.77 -6.28 -15.90
N PHE A 310 -7.61 -7.01 -15.17
CA PHE A 310 -8.40 -8.10 -15.72
C PHE A 310 -9.35 -7.58 -16.81
N ILE A 311 -10.15 -6.56 -16.52
CA ILE A 311 -11.09 -6.02 -17.51
C ILE A 311 -10.34 -5.49 -18.73
N TYR A 312 -9.24 -4.78 -18.53
CA TYR A 312 -8.45 -4.20 -19.62
C TYR A 312 -7.86 -5.30 -20.52
N ASN A 313 -7.21 -6.32 -19.96
CA ASN A 313 -6.58 -7.37 -20.77
C ASN A 313 -7.58 -8.32 -21.43
N GLN A 314 -8.74 -8.56 -20.82
CA GLN A 314 -9.74 -9.47 -21.38
C GLN A 314 -10.65 -8.78 -22.41
N PHE A 315 -10.96 -7.50 -22.21
CA PHE A 315 -12.03 -6.82 -22.94
C PHE A 315 -11.62 -5.50 -23.60
N TYR A 316 -10.37 -5.06 -23.46
CA TYR A 316 -9.92 -3.83 -24.09
C TYR A 316 -8.76 -4.07 -25.06
N VAL A 317 -7.83 -4.96 -24.70
CA VAL A 317 -6.82 -5.44 -25.65
C VAL A 317 -7.52 -6.32 -26.67
N ILE A 318 -7.98 -5.70 -27.77
CA ILE A 318 -8.24 -6.40 -29.02
C ILE A 318 -6.95 -7.14 -29.34
N TRP A 319 -6.99 -8.48 -29.36
CA TRP A 319 -5.92 -9.28 -29.93
C TRP A 319 -5.81 -8.91 -31.41
N ILE A 320 -4.92 -7.95 -31.72
CA ILE A 320 -4.55 -7.56 -33.09
C ILE A 320 -3.70 -8.66 -33.71
#